data_AF-A0A957CMT1-F1
#
_entry.id   AF-A0A957CMT1-F1
#
_cell.length_a   1.000
_cell.length_b   1.000
_cell.length_c   1.000
_cell.angle_alpha   90.00
_cell.angle_beta   90.00
_cell.angle_gamma   90.00
#
_symmetry.space_group_name_H-M   'P 1'
#
loop_
_entity.id
_entity.type
_entity.pdbx_description
1 polymer ?
#
loop_
_entity_poly.entity_id
_entity_poly.type
_entity_poly.pdbx_seq_one_letter_code
_entity_poly.pdbx_strand_id
1 'polypeptide(L)'
;MEVKSIFLNFQEQNGRRESLLLGIAAAFVFLNAFLLSLAVEGFVSWTHLWGPLLWLCAMGAALMLLQRFQPHHDPFLLPLLALLTGWGIVLLDRLAPNFLNRQVVWLLLGTAVFLLIAILP
;
A
#
# COMPACT_ATOMS: atom_id res chain seq x y z
N MET A 1 33.61 14.47 6.87
CA MET A 1 33.12 13.16 7.36
C MET A 1 31.70 13.29 7.94
N GLU A 2 31.40 14.37 8.66
CA GLU A 2 30.06 14.65 9.24
C GLU A 2 28.92 14.78 8.21
N VAL A 3 29.19 15.35 7.03
CA VAL A 3 28.15 15.51 5.99
C VAL A 3 27.60 14.16 5.53
N LYS A 4 28.47 13.15 5.37
CA LYS A 4 28.07 11.81 4.92
C LYS A 4 27.28 11.06 6.01
N SER A 5 27.64 11.23 7.29
CA SER A 5 26.89 10.63 8.40
C SER A 5 25.52 11.28 8.59
N ILE A 6 25.41 12.60 8.37
CA ILE A 6 24.13 13.31 8.38
C ILE A 6 23.20 12.78 7.27
N PHE A 7 23.69 12.63 6.04
CA PHE A 7 22.89 12.07 4.94
C PHE A 7 22.43 10.63 5.19
N LEU A 8 23.31 9.77 5.71
CA LEU A 8 22.93 8.38 6.04
C LEU A 8 21.84 8.31 7.11
N ASN A 9 21.90 9.16 8.14
CA ASN A 9 20.86 9.25 9.17
C ASN A 9 19.50 9.67 8.60
N PHE A 10 19.47 10.62 7.67
CA PHE A 10 18.23 11.03 7.01
C PHE A 10 17.61 9.92 6.16
N GLN A 11 18.43 9.14 5.47
CA GLN A 11 17.97 8.00 4.66
C GLN A 11 17.34 6.90 5.54
N GLU A 12 18.01 6.52 6.64
CA GLU A 12 17.44 5.53 7.58
C GLU A 12 16.17 6.04 8.26
N GLN A 13 16.12 7.33 8.60
CA GLN A 13 14.95 7.93 9.22
C GLN A 13 13.76 7.98 8.25
N ASN A 14 14.00 8.27 6.96
CA ASN A 14 12.97 8.29 5.93
C ASN A 14 12.38 6.90 5.67
N GLY A 15 13.21 5.86 5.51
CA GLY A 15 12.71 4.49 5.31
C GLY A 15 11.88 3.98 6.50
N ARG A 16 12.26 4.33 7.73
CA ARG A 16 11.47 4.01 8.94
C ARG A 16 10.12 4.74 8.95
N ARG A 17 10.08 6.02 8.60
CA ARG A 17 8.84 6.81 8.54
C ARG A 17 7.91 6.27 7.45
N GLU A 18 8.44 5.99 6.27
CA GLU A 18 7.69 5.40 5.16
C GLU A 18 7.03 4.08 5.57
N SER A 19 7.79 3.14 6.14
CA SER A 19 7.25 1.87 6.62
C SER A 19 6.20 2.06 7.72
N LEU A 20 6.39 3.03 8.61
CA LEU A 20 5.43 3.33 9.66
C LEU A 20 4.13 3.91 9.09
N LEU A 21 4.21 4.83 8.12
CA LEU A 21 3.06 5.42 7.44
C LEU A 21 2.30 4.36 6.63
N LEU A 22 3.01 3.47 5.93
CA LEU A 22 2.40 2.32 5.26
C LEU A 22 1.73 1.37 6.25
N GLY A 23 2.35 1.14 7.41
CA GLY A 23 1.75 0.36 8.49
C GLY A 23 0.44 0.97 9.00
N ILE A 24 0.40 2.30 9.18
CA ILE A 24 -0.82 3.03 9.56
C ILE A 24 -1.88 2.91 8.46
N ALA A 25 -1.50 3.09 7.19
CA ALA A 25 -2.43 2.94 6.06
C ALA A 25 -2.99 1.52 5.99
N ALA A 26 -2.14 0.50 6.14
CA ALA A 26 -2.57 -0.89 6.17
C ALA A 26 -3.52 -1.16 7.35
N ALA A 27 -3.17 -0.71 8.55
CA ALA A 27 -4.04 -0.85 9.71
C ALA A 27 -5.41 -0.20 9.48
N PHE A 28 -5.45 1.00 8.90
CA PHE A 28 -6.68 1.67 8.54
C PHE A 28 -7.53 0.86 7.55
N VAL A 29 -6.93 0.37 6.47
CA VAL A 29 -7.63 -0.41 5.43
C VAL A 29 -8.18 -1.72 5.99
N PHE A 30 -7.36 -2.47 6.74
CA PHE A 30 -7.79 -3.74 7.35
C PHE A 30 -8.86 -3.55 8.43
N LEU A 31 -8.75 -2.50 9.25
CA LEU A 31 -9.78 -2.16 10.23
C LEU A 31 -11.11 -1.90 9.52
N ASN A 32 -11.11 -1.13 8.43
CA ASN A 32 -12.34 -0.85 7.69
C ASN A 32 -12.90 -2.10 7.00
N ALA A 33 -12.05 -2.95 6.40
CA ALA A 33 -12.48 -4.22 5.81
C ALA A 33 -13.10 -5.17 6.85
N PHE A 34 -12.51 -5.24 8.04
CA PHE A 34 -13.02 -6.03 9.16
C PHE A 34 -14.38 -5.50 9.65
N LEU A 35 -14.49 -4.19 9.86
CA LEU A 35 -15.75 -3.55 10.24
C LEU A 35 -16.83 -3.74 9.17
N LEU A 36 -16.47 -3.65 7.89
CA LEU A 36 -17.38 -3.90 6.77
C LEU A 36 -17.88 -5.35 6.79
N SER A 37 -16.98 -6.32 6.96
CA SER A 37 -17.36 -7.74 7.03
C SER A 37 -18.33 -8.01 8.18
N LEU A 38 -18.05 -7.46 9.37
CA LEU A 38 -18.96 -7.59 10.51
C LEU A 38 -20.29 -6.88 10.29
N ALA A 39 -20.29 -5.73 9.61
CA ALA A 39 -21.49 -4.96 9.34
C ALA A 39 -22.41 -5.61 8.30
N VAL A 40 -21.85 -6.31 7.30
CA VAL A 40 -22.60 -6.92 6.20
C VAL A 40 -23.01 -8.36 6.53
N GLU A 41 -22.08 -9.19 7.02
CA GLU A 41 -22.31 -10.63 7.21
C GLU A 41 -22.48 -11.02 8.68
N GLY A 42 -22.11 -10.16 9.64
CA GLY A 42 -22.14 -10.47 11.08
C GLY A 42 -20.99 -11.36 11.56
N PHE A 43 -20.15 -11.84 10.64
CA PHE A 43 -18.93 -12.59 10.91
C PHE A 43 -17.80 -12.12 10.00
N VAL A 44 -16.59 -12.59 10.31
CA VAL A 44 -15.38 -12.27 9.52
C VAL A 44 -15.34 -13.19 8.31
N SER A 45 -15.56 -12.61 7.14
CA SER A 45 -15.64 -13.30 5.87
C SER A 45 -14.39 -13.06 5.05
N TRP A 46 -13.90 -14.13 4.42
CA TRP A 46 -12.72 -14.06 3.56
C TRP A 46 -12.97 -13.23 2.29
N THR A 47 -14.23 -13.08 1.89
CA THR A 47 -14.70 -12.32 0.72
C THR A 47 -14.33 -10.84 0.78
N HIS A 48 -14.24 -10.25 1.97
CA HIS A 48 -13.90 -8.85 2.18
C HIS A 48 -12.40 -8.62 2.46
N LEU A 49 -11.67 -9.68 2.79
CA LEU A 49 -10.27 -9.60 3.22
C LEU A 49 -9.27 -9.89 2.09
N TRP A 50 -9.65 -10.67 1.08
CA TRP A 50 -8.73 -11.06 0.01
C TRP A 50 -8.24 -9.85 -0.82
N GLY A 51 -9.10 -8.86 -1.07
CA GLY A 51 -8.76 -7.64 -1.83
C GLY A 51 -7.71 -6.79 -1.09
N PRO A 52 -7.96 -6.38 0.16
CA PRO A 52 -6.97 -5.72 1.01
C PRO A 52 -5.67 -6.52 1.17
N LEU A 53 -5.74 -7.85 1.22
CA LEU A 53 -4.55 -8.70 1.32
C LEU A 53 -3.66 -8.61 0.07
N LEU A 54 -4.24 -8.70 -1.13
CA LEU A 54 -3.49 -8.55 -2.37
C LEU A 54 -2.92 -7.13 -2.54
N TRP A 55 -3.68 -6.12 -2.14
CA TRP A 55 -3.19 -4.75 -2.07
C TRP A 55 -1.98 -4.62 -1.15
N LEU A 56 -2.02 -5.23 0.04
CA LEU A 56 -0.90 -5.17 0.99
C LEU A 56 0.35 -5.83 0.40
N CYS A 57 0.20 -6.97 -0.28
CA CYS A 57 1.30 -7.61 -0.99
C CYS A 57 1.91 -6.69 -2.06
N ALA A 58 1.07 -6.00 -2.83
CA ALA A 58 1.52 -5.08 -3.88
C ALA A 58 2.27 -3.87 -3.31
N MET A 59 1.73 -3.24 -2.26
CA MET A 59 2.36 -2.08 -1.62
C MET A 59 3.64 -2.48 -0.86
N GLY A 60 3.65 -3.66 -0.22
CA GLY A 60 4.84 -4.21 0.41
C GLY A 60 5.96 -4.51 -0.59
N ALA A 61 5.60 -5.11 -1.74
CA ALA A 61 6.55 -5.31 -2.83
C ALA A 61 7.09 -3.97 -3.36
N ALA A 62 6.21 -2.98 -3.54
CA ALA A 62 6.60 -1.65 -3.98
C ALA A 62 7.58 -0.99 -3.00
N LEU A 63 7.30 -1.05 -1.69
CA LEU A 63 8.18 -0.53 -0.64
C LEU A 63 9.58 -1.18 -0.72
N MET A 64 9.63 -2.51 -0.76
CA MET A 64 10.89 -3.25 -0.82
C MET A 64 11.70 -2.93 -2.09
N LEU A 65 11.03 -2.82 -3.25
CA LEU A 65 11.69 -2.52 -4.51
C LEU A 65 12.17 -1.07 -4.57
N LEU A 66 11.37 -0.10 -4.12
CA LEU A 66 11.75 1.30 -4.11
C LEU A 66 12.92 1.56 -3.15
N GLN A 67 12.90 0.97 -1.95
CA GLN A 67 14.02 1.08 -1.02
C GLN A 67 15.31 0.45 -1.56
N ARG A 68 15.19 -0.60 -2.39
CA ARG A 68 16.34 -1.28 -2.99
C ARG A 68 16.92 -0.55 -4.20
N PHE A 69 16.08 -0.05 -5.11
CA PHE A 69 16.52 0.48 -6.40
C PHE A 69 16.54 2.02 -6.46
N GLN A 70 15.73 2.70 -5.68
CA GLN A 70 15.64 4.17 -5.64
C GLN A 70 15.66 4.68 -4.20
N PRO A 71 16.79 4.60 -3.47
CA PRO A 71 16.84 5.00 -2.05
C PRO A 71 16.47 6.47 -1.78
N HIS A 72 16.61 7.33 -2.79
CA HIS A 72 16.34 8.76 -2.71
C HIS A 72 14.90 9.15 -3.14
N HIS A 73 13.99 8.18 -3.29
CA HIS A 73 12.60 8.48 -3.62
C HIS A 73 11.87 9.21 -2.48
N ASP A 74 10.72 9.82 -2.77
CA ASP A 74 9.91 10.53 -1.78
C ASP A 74 9.16 9.54 -0.86
N PRO A 75 9.48 9.50 0.45
CA PRO A 75 8.93 8.53 1.40
C PRO A 75 7.45 8.74 1.75
N PHE A 76 6.81 9.84 1.31
CA PHE A 76 5.41 10.12 1.61
C PHE A 76 4.45 9.70 0.49
N LEU A 77 4.93 9.61 -0.75
CA LEU A 77 4.09 9.29 -1.91
C LEU A 77 3.57 7.85 -1.87
N LEU A 78 4.43 6.89 -1.56
CA LEU A 78 4.02 5.48 -1.51
C LEU A 78 2.98 5.22 -0.40
N PRO A 79 3.16 5.68 0.85
CA PRO A 79 2.12 5.57 1.88
C PRO A 79 0.80 6.25 1.51
N LEU A 80 0.84 7.42 0.87
CA LEU A 80 -0.36 8.15 0.45
C LEU A 80 -1.12 7.40 -0.65
N LEU A 81 -0.39 6.93 -1.67
CA LEU A 81 -0.94 6.10 -2.74
C LEU A 81 -1.56 4.84 -2.17
N ALA A 82 -0.86 4.17 -1.25
CA ALA A 82 -1.33 2.99 -0.56
C ALA A 82 -2.65 3.29 0.16
N LEU A 83 -2.70 4.33 1.00
CA LEU A 83 -3.91 4.71 1.73
C LEU A 83 -5.11 4.92 0.79
N LEU A 84 -4.94 5.73 -0.25
CA LEU A 84 -6.01 6.04 -1.20
C LEU A 84 -6.50 4.80 -1.93
N THR A 85 -5.59 3.96 -2.41
CA THR A 85 -5.93 2.78 -3.18
C THR A 85 -6.55 1.67 -2.32
N GLY A 86 -6.04 1.46 -1.11
CA GLY A 86 -6.59 0.49 -0.16
C GLY A 86 -7.96 0.92 0.36
N TRP A 87 -8.15 2.22 0.63
CA TRP A 87 -9.47 2.75 0.98
C TRP A 87 -10.45 2.60 -0.19
N GLY A 88 -10.00 2.88 -1.42
CA GLY A 88 -10.80 2.67 -2.63
C GLY A 88 -11.27 1.23 -2.81
N ILE A 89 -10.43 0.24 -2.48
CA ILE A 89 -10.81 -1.18 -2.49
C ILE A 89 -11.96 -1.46 -1.52
N VAL A 90 -11.87 -0.97 -0.28
CA VAL A 90 -12.92 -1.17 0.73
C VAL A 90 -14.22 -0.48 0.31
N LEU A 91 -14.13 0.71 -0.28
CA LEU A 91 -15.30 1.42 -0.79
C LEU A 91 -15.95 0.70 -1.96
N LEU A 92 -15.16 0.15 -2.89
CA LEU A 92 -15.68 -0.61 -4.02
C LEU A 92 -16.33 -1.91 -3.59
N ASP A 93 -15.74 -2.60 -2.62
CA ASP A 93 -16.33 -3.79 -2.01
C ASP A 93 -17.70 -3.47 -1.38
N ARG A 94 -17.82 -2.31 -0.73
CA ARG A 94 -19.09 -1.84 -0.15
C ARG A 94 -20.13 -1.40 -1.20
N LEU A 95 -19.73 -0.65 -2.23
CA LEU A 95 -20.68 -0.02 -3.16
C LEU A 95 -20.98 -0.89 -4.39
N ALA A 96 -20.00 -1.63 -4.88
CA ALA A 96 -20.06 -2.32 -6.16
C ALA A 96 -19.14 -3.57 -6.19
N PRO A 97 -19.42 -4.59 -5.35
CA PRO A 97 -18.52 -5.74 -5.17
C PRO A 97 -18.26 -6.51 -6.46
N ASN A 98 -19.19 -6.49 -7.42
CA ASN A 98 -19.03 -7.10 -8.75
C ASN A 98 -17.83 -6.54 -9.55
N PHE A 99 -17.37 -5.33 -9.24
CA PHE A 99 -16.23 -4.69 -9.90
C PHE A 99 -14.91 -4.84 -9.13
N LEU A 100 -14.96 -5.37 -7.90
CA LEU A 100 -13.78 -5.51 -7.03
C LEU A 100 -12.65 -6.31 -7.70
N ASN A 101 -13.00 -7.43 -8.34
CA ASN A 101 -12.03 -8.26 -9.07
C ASN A 101 -11.25 -7.47 -10.13
N ARG A 102 -11.97 -6.65 -10.91
CA ARG A 102 -11.34 -5.83 -11.95
C ARG A 102 -10.47 -4.75 -11.33
N GLN A 103 -10.94 -4.12 -10.25
CA GLN A 103 -10.17 -3.09 -9.55
C GLN A 103 -8.85 -3.64 -9.03
N VAL A 104 -8.86 -4.81 -8.38
CA VAL A 104 -7.64 -5.41 -7.84
C VAL A 104 -6.66 -5.75 -8.96
N VAL A 105 -7.14 -6.32 -10.09
CA VAL A 105 -6.28 -6.58 -11.26
C VAL A 105 -5.67 -5.30 -11.81
N TRP A 106 -6.48 -4.24 -11.97
CA TRP A 106 -5.98 -2.94 -12.43
C TRP A 106 -4.99 -2.30 -11.47
N LEU A 107 -5.20 -2.46 -10.16
CA LEU A 107 -4.27 -1.99 -9.15
C LEU A 107 -2.93 -2.72 -9.26
N LEU A 108 -2.94 -4.06 -9.34
CA LEU A 108 -1.71 -4.84 -9.49
C LEU A 108 -0.95 -4.48 -10.76
N LEU A 109 -1.66 -4.33 -11.89
CA LEU A 109 -1.06 -3.90 -13.15
C LEU A 109 -0.50 -2.47 -13.05
N GLY A 110 -1.26 -1.55 -12.48
CA GLY A 110 -0.83 -0.16 -12.29
C GLY A 110 0.40 -0.05 -11.39
N THR A 111 0.43 -0.77 -10.27
CA THR A 111 1.60 -0.86 -9.39
C THR A 111 2.79 -1.47 -10.12
N ALA A 112 2.59 -2.55 -10.89
CA ALA A 112 3.67 -3.16 -11.67
C ALA A 112 4.26 -2.18 -12.69
N VAL A 113 3.42 -1.46 -13.45
CA VAL A 113 3.86 -0.45 -14.41
C VAL A 113 4.56 0.72 -13.72
N PHE A 114 4.02 1.21 -12.59
CA PHE A 114 4.65 2.23 -11.76
C PHE A 114 6.07 1.79 -11.34
N LEU A 115 6.23 0.57 -10.83
CA LEU A 115 7.52 0.05 -10.41
C LEU A 115 8.49 -0.12 -11.58
N LEU A 116 8.01 -0.61 -12.72
CA LEU A 116 8.83 -0.71 -13.92
C LEU A 116 9.37 0.66 -14.34
N ILE A 117 8.52 1.68 -14.38
CA ILE A 117 8.92 3.04 -14.77
C ILE A 117 9.86 3.66 -13.72
N ALA A 118 9.61 3.44 -12.42
CA ALA A 118 10.43 3.99 -11.35
C ALA A 118 11.85 3.38 -11.30
N ILE A 119 11.99 2.13 -11.75
CA ILE A 119 13.26 1.38 -11.70
C ILE A 119 14.03 1.49 -13.02
N LEU A 120 13.33 1.60 -14.16
CA LEU A 120 13.97 1.75 -15.47
C LEU A 120 14.52 3.18 -15.65
N PRO A 121 15.74 3.33 -16.20
CA PRO A 121 16.38 4.63 -16.43
C PRO A 121 15.81 5.39 -17.63
#